data_AF-A0A962NDS9-F1
#
_entry.id   AF-A0A962NDS9-F1
#
_cell.length_a   1.000
_cell.length_b   1.000
_cell.length_c   1.000
_cell.angle_alpha   90.00
_cell.angle_beta   90.00
_cell.angle_gamma   90.00
#
_symmetry.space_group_name_H-M   'P 1'
#
loop_
_entity.id
_entity.type
_entity.pdbx_description
1 polymer ?
#
loop_
_entity_poly.entity_id
_entity_poly.type
_entity_poly.pdbx_seq_one_letter_code
_entity_poly.pdbx_strand_id
1 'polypeptide(L)' 'TWQPKRVMHNLVHYIEQGEIRPLVAKTYPLSAITTAQQDFLAKNFIGKIVLLPSREQSHENH' A
#
# COMPACT_ATOMS: atom_id res chain seq x y z
N THR A 1 14.32 -11.14 -5.07
CA THR A 1 14.55 -10.77 -6.48
C THR A 1 14.86 -9.28 -6.54
N TRP A 2 16.05 -8.91 -7.02
CA TRP A 2 16.37 -7.50 -7.28
C TRP A 2 15.60 -7.07 -8.52
N GLN A 3 14.55 -6.28 -8.34
CA GLN A 3 13.81 -5.71 -9.47
C GLN A 3 14.60 -4.49 -9.97
N PRO A 4 15.07 -4.46 -11.22
CA PRO A 4 15.70 -3.26 -11.76
C PRO A 4 14.68 -2.11 -11.72
N LYS A 5 15.09 -0.92 -11.24
CA LYS A 5 14.23 0.27 -11.01
C LYS A 5 13.23 0.55 -12.15
N ARG A 6 13.60 0.21 -13.38
CA ARG A 6 12.76 0.29 -14.60
C ARG A 6 11.42 -0.44 -14.47
N VAL A 7 11.37 -1.60 -13.83
CA VAL A 7 10.09 -2.35 -13.66
C VAL A 7 9.14 -1.59 -12.76
N MET A 8 9.61 -1.04 -11.65
CA MET A 8 8.77 -0.22 -10.76
C MET A 8 8.27 1.03 -11.49
N HIS A 9 9.13 1.70 -12.26
CA HIS A 9 8.75 2.89 -13.03
C HIS A 9 7.64 2.58 -14.06
N ASN A 10 7.76 1.47 -14.79
CA ASN A 10 6.73 1.07 -15.74
C ASN A 10 5.39 0.80 -15.04
N LEU A 11 5.40 0.13 -13.88
CA LEU A 11 4.18 -0.13 -13.11
C LEU A 11 3.51 1.18 -12.65
N VAL A 12 4.30 2.16 -12.19
CA VAL A 12 3.77 3.49 -11.82
C VAL A 12 3.14 4.16 -13.04
N HIS A 13 3.83 4.17 -14.18
CA HIS A 13 3.31 4.76 -15.41
C HIS A 13 1.97 4.15 -15.84
N TYR A 14 1.85 2.82 -15.83
CA TYR A 14 0.58 2.16 -16.18
C TYR A 14 -0.54 2.45 -15.18
N ILE A 15 -0.24 2.68 -13.90
CA ILE A 15 -1.23 3.10 -12.91
C ILE A 15 -1.68 4.54 -13.18
N GLU A 16 -0.75 5.44 -13.49
CA GLU A 16 -1.03 6.85 -13.81
C GLU A 16 -1.88 7.01 -15.09
N GLN A 17 -1.63 6.17 -16.11
CA GLN A 17 -2.45 6.12 -17.33
C GLN A 17 -3.79 5.39 -17.14
N GLY A 18 -4.05 4.84 -15.95
CA GLY A 18 -5.27 4.10 -15.64
C GLY A 18 -5.37 2.70 -16.27
N GLU A 19 -4.29 2.22 -16.90
CA GLU A 19 -4.18 0.90 -17.52
C GLU A 19 -4.10 -0.23 -16.47
N ILE A 20 -3.52 0.05 -15.30
CA ILE A 20 -3.50 -0.87 -14.15
C ILE A 20 -4.18 -0.22 -12.96
N ARG A 21 -5.16 -0.91 -12.37
CA ARG A 21 -5.83 -0.47 -11.13
C ARG A 21 -5.44 -1.40 -9.98
N PRO A 22 -4.69 -0.93 -8.97
CA PRO A 22 -4.35 -1.76 -7.82
C PRO A 22 -5.61 -2.07 -7.01
N LEU A 23 -5.85 -3.37 -6.76
CA LEU A 23 -6.98 -3.81 -5.93
C LEU A 23 -6.59 -3.68 -4.45
N VAL A 24 -7.04 -2.59 -3.82
CA VAL A 24 -6.93 -2.38 -2.38
C VAL A 24 -8.18 -2.92 -1.71
N ALA A 25 -7.99 -3.88 -0.81
CA ALA A 25 -9.10 -4.53 -0.13
C ALA A 25 -9.59 -3.71 1.06
N LYS A 26 -8.66 -3.28 1.92
CA LYS A 26 -8.92 -2.50 3.12
C LYS A 26 -7.70 -1.67 3.51
N THR A 27 -7.96 -0.57 4.20
CA THR A 27 -6.93 0.35 4.69
C THR A 27 -7.12 0.55 6.19
N TYR A 28 -6.03 0.46 6.96
CA TYR A 28 -6.04 0.67 8.42
C TYR A 28 -5.02 1.73 8.81
N PRO A 29 -5.27 2.54 9.84
CA PRO A 29 -4.19 3.33 10.44
C PRO A 29 -3.15 2.39 11.07
N LEU A 30 -1.89 2.84 11.16
CA LEU A 30 -0.80 2.07 11.77
C LEU A 30 -1.10 1.69 13.22
N SER A 31 -1.84 2.54 13.94
CA SER A 31 -2.33 2.27 15.30
C SER A 31 -3.24 1.03 15.39
N ALA A 32 -3.86 0.61 14.29
CA ALA A 32 -4.72 -0.56 14.19
C ALA A 32 -4.01 -1.78 13.56
N ILE A 33 -2.67 -1.85 13.65
CA ILE A 33 -1.87 -2.95 13.07
C ILE A 33 -2.32 -4.34 13.54
N THR A 34 -2.72 -4.49 14.80
CA THR A 34 -3.20 -5.77 15.33
C THR A 34 -4.47 -6.23 14.63
N THR A 35 -5.45 -5.33 14.43
CA THR A 35 -6.68 -5.62 13.69
C THR A 35 -6.37 -5.94 12.23
N ALA A 36 -5.47 -5.17 11.60
CA ALA A 36 -5.06 -5.41 10.22
C ALA A 36 -4.42 -6.79 10.02
N GLN A 37 -3.60 -7.25 10.99
CA GLN A 37 -2.98 -8.58 10.97
C GLN A 37 -4.01 -9.70 11.15
N GLN A 38 -4.97 -9.53 12.07
CA GLN A 38 -6.06 -10.50 12.25
C GLN A 38 -6.88 -10.64 10.97
N ASP A 39 -7.29 -9.52 10.36
CA ASP A 39 -8.03 -9.53 9.11
C ASP A 39 -7.20 -10.15 7.98
N PHE A 40 -5.90 -9.83 7.89
CA PHE A 40 -4.97 -10.43 6.92
C PHE A 40 -4.94 -11.96 7.01
N LEU A 41 -4.87 -12.50 8.23
CA LEU A 41 -4.86 -13.94 8.48
C LEU A 41 -6.22 -14.60 8.21
N ALA A 42 -7.32 -13.89 8.43
CA ALA A 42 -8.67 -14.39 8.17
C ALA A 42 -8.95 -14.62 6.67
N LYS A 43 -8.15 -14.05 5.76
CA LYS A 43 -8.23 -14.23 4.28
C LYS A 43 -9.62 -13.97 3.65
N ASN A 44 -10.49 -13.23 4.33
CA ASN A 44 -11.86 -12.94 3.88
C ASN A 44 -11.97 -11.82 2.84
N PHE A 45 -10.87 -11.44 2.19
CA PHE A 45 -10.83 -10.33 1.23
C PHE A 45 -9.96 -10.65 0.01
N ILE A 46 -10.31 -10.06 -1.13
CA ILE A 46 -9.51 -10.11 -2.36
C ILE A 46 -8.79 -8.76 -2.49
N GLY A 47 -7.46 -8.79 -2.59
CA GLY A 47 -6.63 -7.59 -2.75
C GLY A 47 -5.59 -7.42 -1.63
N LYS A 48 -4.97 -6.25 -1.54
CA LYS A 48 -3.96 -5.96 -0.51
C LYS A 48 -4.56 -5.20 0.67
N ILE A 49 -4.10 -5.50 1.88
CA ILE A 49 -4.29 -4.65 3.06
C ILE A 49 -3.19 -3.60 3.08
N VAL A 50 -3.58 -2.34 3.31
CA VAL A 50 -2.66 -1.19 3.39
C VAL A 50 -2.69 -0.61 4.79
N LEU A 51 -1.51 -0.37 5.36
CA LEU A 51 -1.35 0.39 6.60
C LEU A 51 -0.98 1.83 6.26
N LEU A 52 -1.78 2.79 6.74
CA LEU A 52 -1.45 4.20 6.65
C LEU A 52 -0.58 4.58 7.84
N PRO A 53 0.58 5.22 7.62
CA PRO A 53 1.38 5.71 8.72
C PRO A 53 0.56 6.70 9.55
N SER A 54 0.78 6.70 10.86
CA SER A 54 0.36 7.83 11.70
C SER A 54 0.94 9.08 11.05
N ARG A 55 0.12 10.11 10.77
CA ARG A 55 0.64 11.41 10.35
C ARG A 55 1.40 12.02 11.53
N GLU A 56 2.62 11.58 11.76
CA GLU A 56 3.60 12.35 12.49
C GLU A 56 4.15 13.39 11.53
N GLN A 57 4.14 14.61 12.04
CA GLN A 57 4.21 15.85 11.30
C GLN A 57 5.42 15.87 10.35
N SER A 58 5.17 16.41 9.16
CA SER A 58 6.17 16.79 8.18
C SER A 58 7.41 17.35 8.87
N HIS A 59 8.54 16.66 8.77
CA HIS A 59 9.82 17.34 8.90
C HIS A 59 9.88 18.34 7.75
N GLU A 60 9.60 19.58 8.08
CA GLU A 60 9.76 20.73 7.21
C GLU A 60 11.21 20.76 6.72
N ASN A 61 11.37 20.79 5.39
CA ASN A 61 12.67 20.83 4.74
C ASN A 61 13.46 22.04 5.25
N HIS A 62 14.65 21.80 5.82
CA HIS A 62 15.72 22.80 5.89
C HIS A 62 16.73 22.52 4.77
#